data_AF-A0A8T6L897-F1
#
_entry.id   AF-A0A8T6L897-F1
#
_cell.length_a   1.000
_cell.length_b   1.000
_cell.length_c   1.000
_cell.angle_alpha   90.00
_cell.angle_beta   90.00
_cell.angle_gamma   90.00
#
_symmetry.space_group_name_H-M   'P 1'
#
loop_
_entity.id
_entity.type
_entity.pdbx_description
1 polymer ?
#
loop_
_entity_poly.entity_id
_entity_poly.type
_entity_poly.pdbx_seq_one_letter_code
_entity_poly.pdbx_strand_id
1 'polypeptide(L)' 'LTVFQDRTPDEVRTFDIEGLFAELELIKHLTPTRGNGLRAMVARIHQEAERAAA' A
#
# COMPACT_ATOMS: atom_id res chain seq x y z
N LEU A 1 -0.37 1.80 8.34
CA LEU A 1 -1.22 0.79 7.67
C LEU A 1 -0.91 -0.54 8.31
N THR A 2 -1.84 -1.09 9.10
CA THR A 2 -1.63 -2.36 9.84
C THR A 2 -1.30 -3.53 8.93
N VAL A 3 -1.72 -3.48 7.66
CA VAL A 3 -1.44 -4.52 6.67
C VAL A 3 0.05 -4.80 6.45
N PHE A 4 0.92 -3.80 6.64
CA PHE A 4 2.38 -3.93 6.45
C PHE A 4 3.15 -4.13 7.76
N GLN A 5 2.46 -4.25 8.90
CA GLN A 5 3.12 -4.43 10.18
C GLN A 5 3.80 -5.81 10.24
N ASP A 6 5.01 -5.84 10.78
CA ASP A 6 5.85 -7.04 10.94
C ASP A 6 6.16 -7.81 9.65
N ARG A 7 6.02 -7.15 8.48
CA ARG A 7 6.41 -7.71 7.19
C ARG A 7 7.85 -7.35 6.83
N THR A 8 8.55 -8.30 6.23
CA THR A 8 9.87 -8.09 5.61
C THR A 8 9.77 -7.20 4.37
N PRO A 9 10.86 -6.54 3.95
CA PRO A 9 10.87 -5.76 2.72
C PRO A 9 10.39 -6.54 1.49
N ASP A 10 10.75 -7.82 1.39
CA ASP A 10 10.31 -8.73 0.34
C ASP A 10 8.78 -8.97 0.33
N GLU A 11 8.20 -9.17 1.51
CA GLU A 11 6.74 -9.32 1.65
C GLU A 11 6.00 -8.03 1.36
N VAL A 12 6.58 -6.87 1.72
CA VAL A 12 5.98 -5.57 1.42
C VAL A 12 5.98 -5.31 -0.08
N ARG A 13 7.10 -5.56 -0.79
CA ARG A 13 7.16 -5.28 -2.23
C ARG A 13 6.25 -6.18 -3.07
N THR A 14 6.04 -7.42 -2.64
CA THR A 14 5.21 -8.41 -3.36
C THR A 14 3.74 -8.37 -2.96
N PHE A 15 3.37 -7.56 -1.96
CA PHE A 15 1.99 -7.48 -1.48
C PHE A 15 1.07 -6.77 -2.49
N ASP A 16 -0.03 -7.43 -2.87
CA ASP A 16 -1.06 -6.86 -3.74
C ASP A 16 -2.03 -5.96 -2.95
N ILE A 17 -1.61 -4.70 -2.79
CA ILE A 17 -2.42 -3.69 -2.11
C ILE A 17 -3.62 -3.19 -2.93
N GLU A 18 -3.53 -3.19 -4.26
CA GLU A 18 -4.64 -2.75 -5.12
C GLU A 18 -5.76 -3.80 -5.14
N GLY A 19 -5.42 -5.09 -5.12
CA GLY A 19 -6.38 -6.17 -4.92
C GLY A 19 -7.14 -6.04 -3.59
N LEU A 20 -6.43 -5.76 -2.49
CA LEU A 20 -7.06 -5.49 -1.19
C LEU A 20 -7.99 -4.27 -1.22
N PHE A 21 -7.56 -3.18 -1.88
CA PHE A 21 -8.39 -1.99 -2.04
C PHE A 21 -9.66 -2.27 -2.86
N ALA A 22 -9.57 -3.14 -3.86
CA ALA A 22 -10.71 -3.57 -4.66
C ALA A 22 -11.68 -4.43 -3.85
N GLU A 23 -11.18 -5.41 -3.08
CA GLU A 23 -11.98 -6.28 -2.21
C GLU A 23 -12.75 -5.49 -1.15
N LEU A 24 -12.09 -4.52 -0.52
CA LEU A 24 -12.71 -3.67 0.51
C LEU A 24 -13.59 -2.56 -0.05
N GLU A 25 -13.65 -2.41 -1.38
CA GLU A 25 -14.21 -1.25 -2.07
C GLU A 25 -13.72 0.10 -1.52
N LEU A 26 -12.54 0.09 -0.88
CA LEU A 26 -12.08 1.15 0.02
C LEU A 26 -12.00 2.48 -0.72
N ILE A 27 -11.40 2.46 -1.90
CA ILE A 27 -11.19 3.67 -2.71
C ILE A 27 -12.53 4.25 -3.19
N LYS A 28 -13.54 3.41 -3.47
CA LYS A 28 -14.86 3.88 -3.94
C LYS A 28 -15.59 4.70 -2.88
N HIS A 29 -15.27 4.50 -1.61
CA HIS A 29 -15.86 5.23 -0.49
C HIS A 29 -15.04 6.45 -0.03
N LEU A 30 -13.90 6.70 -0.66
CA LEU A 30 -13.05 7.85 -0.37
C LEU A 30 -13.28 8.97 -1.38
N THR A 31 -13.14 10.21 -0.92
CA THR A 31 -13.06 11.34 -1.85
C THR A 31 -11.79 11.22 -2.71
N PRO A 32 -11.76 11.79 -3.93
CA PRO A 32 -10.60 11.68 -4.83
C PRO A 32 -9.28 12.06 -4.15
N THR A 33 -9.25 13.14 -3.37
CA THR A 33 -8.06 13.58 -2.62
C THR A 33 -7.60 12.54 -1.60
N ARG A 34 -8.53 11.92 -0.86
CA ARG A 34 -8.18 10.90 0.14
C ARG A 34 -7.70 9.61 -0.50
N GLY A 35 -8.36 9.16 -1.58
CA GLY A 35 -7.93 7.99 -2.33
C GLY A 35 -6.53 8.16 -2.92
N ASN A 36 -6.25 9.32 -3.51
CA ASN A 36 -4.93 9.64 -4.06
C ASN A 36 -3.87 9.73 -2.96
N GLY A 37 -4.19 10.35 -1.82
CA GLY A 37 -3.29 10.39 -0.67
C GLY A 37 -2.95 9.01 -0.13
N LEU A 38 -3.95 8.12 -0.03
CA LEU A 38 -3.74 6.74 0.41
C LEU A 38 -2.80 5.98 -0.54
N ARG A 39 -3.05 6.06 -1.86
CA ARG A 39 -2.17 5.44 -2.86
C ARG A 39 -0.75 6.00 -2.82
N ALA A 40 -0.59 7.30 -2.65
CA ALA A 40 0.72 7.93 -2.54
C ALA A 40 1.49 7.43 -1.30
N MET A 41 0.82 7.27 -0.16
CA MET A 41 1.43 6.70 1.05
C MET A 41 1.86 5.25 0.83
N VAL A 42 1.03 4.43 0.19
CA VAL A 42 1.36 3.05 -0.17
C VAL A 42 2.56 3.00 -1.11
N ALA A 43 2.55 3.79 -2.18
CA ALA A 43 3.65 3.84 -3.15
C ALA A 43 4.99 4.19 -2.46
N ARG A 44 4.96 5.12 -1.50
CA ARG A 44 6.15 5.45 -0.69
C ARG A 44 6.63 4.26 0.14
N ILE A 45 5.72 3.50 0.78
CA ILE A 45 6.08 2.31 1.55
C ILE A 45 6.77 1.26 0.66
N HIS A 46 6.22 0.99 -0.54
CA HIS A 46 6.86 0.09 -1.51
C HIS A 46 8.25 0.59 -1.93
N GLN A 47 8.41 1.90 -2.17
CA GLN A 47 9.73 2.46 -2.50
C GLN A 47 10.76 2.28 -1.37
N GLU A 48 10.37 2.47 -0.10
CA GLU A 48 11.28 2.22 1.02
C GLU A 48 11.61 0.73 1.17
N ALA A 49 10.66 -0.17 0.88
CA ALA A 49 10.90 -1.62 0.88
C ALA A 49 11.88 -2.04 -0.23
N GLU A 50 11.74 -1.52 -1.45
CA GLU A 50 12.70 -1.75 -2.54
C GLU A 50 14.12 -1.30 -2.17
N ARG A 51 14.26 -0.16 -1.49
CA ARG A 51 15.56 0.33 -1.01
C ARG A 51 16.17 -0.54 0.09
N ALA A 52 15.34 -1.12 0.95
CA ALA A 52 15.81 -1.96 2.05
C ALA A 52 16.15 -3.41 1.61
N ALA A 53 15.61 -3.85 0.47
CA ALA A 53 15.89 -5.16 -0.13
C ALA A 53 17.10 -5.17 -1.08
N ALA A 54 17.67 -4.00 -1.39
CA ALA A 54 18.85 -3.81 -2.23
C ALA A 54 20.15 -3.85 -1.40
#